data_AF-A0A368GTG7-F1
#
_entry.id   AF-A0A368GTG7-F1
#
_cell.length_a   1.000
_cell.length_b   1.000
_cell.length_c   1.000
_cell.angle_alpha   90.00
_cell.angle_beta   90.00
_cell.angle_gamma   90.00
#
_symmetry.space_group_name_H-M   'P 1'
#
loop_
_entity.id
_entity.type
_entity.pdbx_description
1 polymer ?
#
loop_
_entity_poly.entity_id
_entity_poly.type
_entity_poly.pdbx_seq_one_letter_code
_entity_poly.pdbx_strand_id
1 'polypeptide(L)'
;MNASIWWRKFVRLLQDVDLEELFQSVSRYPKRKLLVIICAVIFVLYYLGISGGGKTLSPAGTCVMERFKNWDAAVQEQSIGVDENLVLFVGNGHVGVDVNEELRLSSNGSKTLDFATGFKPLVKVDVAGAGSSAESTFTEFKEGRVRNIKCYVMDGDCMCIVRTRYAHRTRKELLVEEVKVVNPTVRLFLTHHCFRPGKYQVT
;
A
#
# COMPACT_ATOMS: atom_id res chain seq x y z
N MET A 1 17.61 19.02 2.48
CA MET A 1 18.75 19.08 3.43
C MET A 1 18.75 17.79 4.25
N ASN A 2 19.81 16.98 4.12
CA ASN A 2 19.83 15.59 4.58
C ASN A 2 19.91 15.46 6.11
N ALA A 3 18.81 14.98 6.72
CA ALA A 3 18.71 14.67 8.15
C ALA A 3 19.80 13.69 8.65
N SER A 4 20.35 12.86 7.77
CA SER A 4 21.39 11.87 8.10
C SER A 4 22.74 12.48 8.48
N ILE A 5 23.09 13.64 7.94
CA ILE A 5 24.35 14.33 8.26
C ILE A 5 24.24 15.03 9.62
N TRP A 6 23.07 15.60 9.90
CA TRP A 6 22.79 16.25 11.17
C TRP A 6 22.73 15.22 12.32
N TRP A 7 22.10 14.07 12.09
CA TRP A 7 22.06 12.96 13.05
C TRP A 7 23.45 12.40 13.37
N ARG A 8 24.32 12.20 12.37
CA ARG A 8 25.70 11.75 12.61
C ARG A 8 26.53 12.77 13.39
N LYS A 9 26.32 14.07 13.18
CA LYS A 9 26.97 15.12 13.99
C LYS A 9 26.43 15.15 15.41
N PHE A 10 25.13 15.00 15.58
CA PHE A 10 24.48 14.97 16.90
C PHE A 10 24.93 13.76 17.73
N VAL A 11 25.03 12.58 17.12
CA VAL A 11 25.52 11.35 17.80
C VAL A 11 26.99 11.49 18.21
N ARG A 12 27.84 12.10 17.39
CA ARG A 12 29.24 12.38 17.78
C ARG A 12 29.33 13.42 18.91
N LEU A 13 28.48 14.44 18.87
CA LEU A 13 28.40 15.44 19.93
C LEU A 13 27.96 14.84 21.27
N LEU A 14 27.11 13.81 21.27
CA LEU A 14 26.71 13.11 22.49
C LEU A 14 27.77 12.15 23.05
N GLN A 15 28.69 11.66 22.21
CA GLN A 15 29.77 10.77 22.64
C GLN A 15 30.92 11.50 23.36
N ASP A 16 31.07 12.80 23.12
CA ASP A 16 32.12 13.65 23.70
C ASP A 16 31.68 14.37 25.00
N VAL A 17 30.47 14.08 25.49
CA VAL A 17 29.96 14.68 26.72
C VAL A 17 30.31 13.78 27.91
N ASP A 18 31.32 14.18 28.67
CA ASP A 18 31.65 13.58 29.96
C ASP A 18 30.49 13.78 30.94
N LEU A 19 29.68 12.72 31.08
CA LEU A 19 28.44 12.73 31.86
C LEU A 19 28.70 13.03 33.35
N GLU A 20 29.90 12.71 33.85
CA GLU A 20 30.31 12.93 35.24
C GLU A 20 30.53 14.41 35.57
N GLU A 21 31.13 15.21 34.68
CA GLU A 21 31.29 16.66 34.87
C GLU A 21 29.95 17.38 34.78
N LEU A 22 29.04 16.88 33.94
CA LEU A 22 27.70 17.42 33.79
C LEU A 22 26.83 17.14 35.02
N PHE A 23 27.00 15.99 35.67
CA PHE A 23 26.31 15.66 36.92
C PHE A 23 26.79 16.49 38.11
N GLN A 24 28.11 16.73 38.21
CA GLN A 24 28.69 17.57 39.26
C GLN A 24 28.28 19.04 39.11
N SER A 25 28.26 19.58 37.89
CA SER A 25 27.82 20.96 37.64
C SER A 25 26.32 21.16 37.89
N VAL A 26 25.48 20.16 37.59
CA VAL A 26 24.03 20.15 37.85
C VAL A 26 23.70 20.23 39.35
N SER A 27 24.50 19.62 40.21
CA SER A 27 24.26 19.61 41.67
C SER A 27 24.39 20.97 42.37
N ARG A 28 25.09 21.94 41.76
CA ARG A 28 25.28 23.30 42.30
C ARG A 28 24.17 24.28 41.94
N TYR A 29 23.24 23.90 41.06
CA TYR A 29 22.16 24.78 40.65
C TYR A 29 21.00 24.75 41.65
N PRO A 30 20.38 25.91 41.96
CA PRO A 30 19.21 25.93 42.82
C PRO A 30 18.09 25.10 42.16
N LYS A 31 17.48 24.20 42.95
CA LYS A 31 16.50 23.17 42.50
C LYS A 31 15.41 23.72 41.55
N ARG A 32 15.02 24.99 41.70
CA ARG A 32 14.03 25.67 40.85
C ARG A 32 14.52 25.92 39.42
N LYS A 33 15.79 26.26 39.22
CA LYS A 33 16.37 26.50 37.87
C LYS A 33 16.61 25.19 37.13
N LEU A 34 16.98 24.14 37.85
CA LEU A 34 17.16 22.79 37.28
C LEU A 34 15.84 22.26 36.71
N LEU A 35 14.74 22.42 37.45
CA LEU A 35 13.42 21.98 37.01
C LEU A 35 12.99 22.67 35.71
N VAL A 36 13.25 23.97 35.56
CA VAL A 36 12.96 24.71 34.33
C VAL A 36 13.78 24.18 33.14
N ILE A 37 15.07 23.89 33.34
CA ILE A 37 15.93 23.34 32.28
C ILE A 37 15.44 21.95 31.87
N ILE A 38 15.11 21.08 32.83
CA ILE A 38 14.58 19.74 32.54
C ILE A 38 13.25 19.85 31.78
N CYS A 39 12.33 20.71 32.22
CA CYS A 39 11.07 20.94 31.51
C CYS A 39 11.28 21.47 30.08
N ALA A 40 12.24 22.39 29.89
CA ALA A 40 12.59 22.90 28.56
C ALA A 40 13.18 21.81 27.66
N VAL A 41 14.05 20.95 28.20
CA VAL A 41 14.62 19.81 27.47
C VAL A 41 13.53 18.81 27.11
N ILE A 42 12.63 18.46 28.03
CA ILE A 42 11.48 17.58 27.75
C ILE A 42 10.57 18.18 26.68
N PHE A 43 10.31 19.49 26.74
CA PHE A 43 9.50 20.20 25.74
C PHE A 43 10.17 20.15 24.36
N VAL A 44 11.48 20.39 24.28
CA VAL A 44 12.25 20.30 23.04
C VAL A 44 12.26 18.86 22.51
N LEU A 45 12.47 17.86 23.36
CA LEU A 45 12.42 16.45 22.97
C LEU A 45 11.02 16.00 22.53
N TYR A 46 9.97 16.54 23.13
CA TYR A 46 8.59 16.27 22.73
C TYR A 46 8.30 16.85 21.33
N TYR A 47 8.72 18.10 21.08
CA TYR A 47 8.54 18.72 19.76
C TYR A 47 9.40 18.08 18.67
N LEU A 48 10.64 17.71 18.99
CA LEU A 48 11.53 17.03 18.04
C LEU A 48 11.13 15.57 17.83
N GLY A 49 10.67 14.88 18.87
CA GLY A 49 10.21 13.49 18.82
C GLY A 49 8.93 13.30 18.01
N ILE A 50 8.05 14.31 18.00
CA ILE A 50 6.83 14.29 17.16
C ILE A 50 7.14 14.59 15.68
N SER A 51 8.22 15.31 15.37
CA SER A 51 8.54 15.71 13.99
C SER A 51 9.24 14.63 13.14
N GLY A 52 9.64 13.49 13.73
CA GLY A 52 10.50 12.50 13.08
C GLY A 52 9.81 11.25 12.53
N GLY A 53 8.48 11.19 12.50
CA GLY A 53 7.69 10.01 12.12
C GLY A 53 7.60 9.72 10.61
N GLY A 54 8.67 9.94 9.84
CA GLY A 54 8.70 9.54 8.44
C GLY A 54 8.76 8.02 8.32
N LYS A 55 7.66 7.36 7.94
CA LYS A 55 7.69 5.93 7.60
C LYS A 55 8.73 5.74 6.49
N THR A 56 9.80 4.98 6.75
CA THR A 56 10.77 4.63 5.71
C THR A 56 10.11 3.63 4.77
N LEU A 57 9.58 4.11 3.65
CA LEU A 57 9.00 3.25 2.63
C LEU A 57 10.10 2.37 2.01
N SER A 58 9.74 1.13 1.69
CA SER A 58 10.61 0.28 0.88
C SER A 58 10.81 0.89 -0.52
N PRO A 59 11.89 0.54 -1.24
CA PRO A 59 12.08 0.97 -2.62
C PRO A 59 10.85 0.67 -3.50
N ALA A 60 10.29 -0.55 -3.39
CA ALA A 60 9.06 -0.92 -4.09
C ALA A 60 7.84 -0.10 -3.63
N GLY A 61 7.74 0.21 -2.33
CA GLY A 61 6.68 1.07 -1.80
C GLY A 61 6.75 2.50 -2.37
N THR A 62 7.96 3.01 -2.60
CA THR A 62 8.16 4.31 -3.26
C THR A 62 7.67 4.27 -4.71
N CYS A 63 7.95 3.19 -5.46
CA CYS A 63 7.43 3.00 -6.82
C CYS A 63 5.89 2.98 -6.85
N VAL A 64 5.27 2.26 -5.90
CA VAL A 64 3.80 2.20 -5.79
C VAL A 64 3.23 3.59 -5.51
N MET A 65 3.80 4.32 -4.55
CA MET A 65 3.34 5.67 -4.21
C MET A 65 3.52 6.65 -5.37
N GLU A 66 4.65 6.61 -6.08
CA GLU A 66 4.86 7.44 -7.25
C GLU A 66 3.80 7.17 -8.33
N ARG A 67 3.46 5.89 -8.55
CA ARG A 67 2.40 5.53 -9.50
C ARG A 67 1.02 5.96 -9.00
N PHE A 68 0.75 5.81 -7.70
CA PHE A 68 -0.51 6.15 -7.06
C PHE A 68 -0.81 7.65 -7.11
N LYS A 69 0.21 8.53 -7.17
CA LYS A 69 0.03 9.99 -7.31
C LYS A 69 -0.86 10.43 -8.47
N ASN A 70 -0.98 9.60 -9.52
CA ASN A 70 -1.89 9.89 -10.64
C ASN A 70 -3.38 9.95 -10.21
N TRP A 71 -3.70 9.46 -9.00
CA TRP A 71 -5.04 9.43 -8.42
C TRP A 71 -5.21 10.34 -7.20
N ASP A 72 -4.21 11.14 -6.82
CA ASP A 72 -4.27 12.00 -5.63
C ASP A 72 -5.45 12.99 -5.65
N ALA A 73 -5.74 13.57 -6.83
CA ALA A 73 -6.89 14.46 -6.99
C ALA A 73 -8.21 13.76 -6.70
N ALA A 74 -8.37 12.52 -7.18
CA ALA A 74 -9.58 11.73 -6.99
C ALA A 74 -9.75 11.24 -5.54
N VAL A 75 -8.64 11.04 -4.81
CA VAL A 75 -8.63 10.79 -3.36
C VAL A 75 -9.10 12.03 -2.59
N GLN A 76 -8.62 13.22 -2.96
CA GLN A 76 -9.06 14.48 -2.33
C GLN A 76 -10.56 14.75 -2.55
N GLU A 77 -11.09 14.36 -3.71
CA GLU A 77 -12.52 14.41 -4.01
C GLU A 77 -13.35 13.32 -3.33
N GLN A 78 -12.75 12.45 -2.50
CA GLN A 78 -13.40 11.29 -1.87
C GLN A 78 -14.09 10.34 -2.87
N SER A 79 -13.65 10.37 -4.13
CA SER A 79 -14.16 9.47 -5.18
C SER A 79 -13.43 8.14 -5.21
N ILE A 80 -12.32 8.03 -4.47
CA ILE A 80 -11.53 6.83 -4.29
C ILE A 80 -11.49 6.43 -2.82
N GLY A 81 -11.79 5.15 -2.55
CA GLY A 81 -11.62 4.52 -1.25
C GLY A 81 -10.26 3.84 -1.14
N VAL A 82 -9.51 4.17 -0.09
CA VAL A 82 -8.20 3.59 0.26
C VAL A 82 -8.24 3.17 1.74
N ASP A 83 -7.45 2.16 2.10
CA ASP A 83 -7.29 1.65 3.46
C ASP A 83 -8.62 1.37 4.18
N GLU A 84 -9.01 2.20 5.16
CA GLU A 84 -10.23 2.01 5.96
C GLU A 84 -11.52 2.19 5.14
N ASN A 85 -11.46 2.96 4.05
CA ASN A 85 -12.58 3.20 3.15
C ASN A 85 -12.55 2.26 1.92
N LEU A 86 -11.72 1.22 1.96
CA LEU A 86 -11.55 0.28 0.86
C LEU A 86 -12.72 -0.71 0.79
N VAL A 87 -13.34 -0.80 -0.38
CA VAL A 87 -14.39 -1.79 -0.66
C VAL A 87 -13.90 -2.74 -1.76
N LEU A 88 -13.51 -3.95 -1.37
CA LEU A 88 -13.00 -4.99 -2.28
C LEU A 88 -14.14 -5.86 -2.82
N PHE A 89 -15.16 -5.21 -3.38
CA PHE A 89 -16.26 -5.89 -4.05
C PHE A 89 -16.56 -5.18 -5.38
N VAL A 90 -16.78 -5.97 -6.41
CA VAL A 90 -17.16 -5.48 -7.74
C VAL A 90 -18.38 -6.25 -8.20
N GLY A 91 -19.43 -5.57 -8.64
CA GLY A 91 -20.61 -6.26 -9.17
C GLY A 91 -21.57 -5.34 -9.90
N ASN A 92 -22.45 -5.93 -10.70
CA ASN A 92 -23.51 -5.24 -11.45
C ASN A 92 -24.92 -5.72 -11.07
N GLY A 93 -25.04 -6.47 -9.97
CA GLY A 93 -26.28 -7.09 -9.51
C GLY A 93 -26.62 -8.42 -10.18
N HIS A 94 -25.90 -8.83 -11.24
CA HIS A 94 -26.06 -10.14 -11.86
C HIS A 94 -24.82 -11.03 -11.65
N VAL A 95 -23.64 -10.44 -11.85
CA VAL A 95 -22.35 -11.05 -11.52
C VAL A 95 -21.59 -10.14 -10.55
N GLY A 96 -20.80 -10.74 -9.68
CA GLY A 96 -19.91 -10.02 -8.79
C GLY A 96 -18.69 -10.84 -8.42
N VAL A 97 -17.67 -10.16 -7.90
CA VAL A 97 -16.48 -10.78 -7.34
C VAL A 97 -16.27 -10.20 -5.94
N ASP A 98 -16.09 -11.10 -4.99
CA ASP A 98 -15.87 -10.73 -3.59
C ASP A 98 -14.40 -10.54 -3.24
N VAL A 99 -14.18 -10.25 -1.96
CA VAL A 99 -12.85 -10.04 -1.36
C VAL A 99 -11.96 -11.28 -1.51
N ASN A 100 -12.54 -12.47 -1.66
CA ASN A 100 -11.81 -13.73 -1.83
C ASN A 100 -11.47 -14.04 -3.28
N GLU A 101 -11.73 -13.09 -4.19
CA GLU A 101 -11.59 -13.24 -5.63
C GLU A 101 -12.52 -14.31 -6.22
N GLU A 102 -13.63 -14.62 -5.52
CA GLU A 102 -14.59 -15.65 -5.94
C GLU A 102 -15.75 -15.02 -6.72
N LEU A 103 -16.12 -15.66 -7.83
CA LEU A 103 -17.27 -15.27 -8.64
C LEU A 103 -18.56 -15.59 -7.89
N ARG A 104 -19.40 -14.58 -7.75
CA ARG A 104 -20.75 -14.63 -7.20
C ARG A 104 -21.76 -14.35 -8.30
N LEU A 105 -22.81 -15.15 -8.34
CA LEU A 105 -23.90 -15.02 -9.30
C LEU A 105 -25.20 -14.70 -8.58
N SER A 106 -25.99 -13.80 -9.15
CA SER A 106 -27.33 -13.52 -8.67
C SER A 106 -28.23 -14.74 -8.89
N SER A 107 -29.02 -15.08 -7.87
CA SER A 107 -30.01 -16.15 -7.96
C SER A 107 -31.39 -15.55 -8.15
N ASN A 108 -31.97 -15.74 -9.33
CA ASN A 108 -33.36 -15.38 -9.57
C ASN A 108 -34.26 -16.54 -9.08
N GLY A 109 -34.87 -16.38 -7.90
CA GLY A 109 -35.91 -17.28 -7.40
C GLY A 109 -35.55 -18.16 -6.20
N SER A 110 -34.35 -18.02 -5.62
CA SER A 110 -34.03 -18.63 -4.32
C SER A 110 -34.21 -17.64 -3.15
N LYS A 111 -34.21 -18.14 -1.91
CA LYS A 111 -34.19 -17.31 -0.70
C LYS A 111 -32.90 -16.49 -0.53
N THR A 112 -31.86 -16.77 -1.32
CA THR A 112 -30.55 -16.13 -1.24
C THR A 112 -30.37 -15.17 -2.41
N LEU A 113 -29.87 -13.96 -2.14
CA LEU A 113 -29.72 -12.91 -3.16
C LEU A 113 -28.62 -13.23 -4.18
N ASP A 114 -27.62 -13.99 -3.76
CA ASP A 114 -26.53 -14.49 -4.59
C ASP A 114 -26.03 -15.85 -4.08
N PHE A 115 -25.20 -16.50 -4.88
CA PHE A 115 -24.45 -17.69 -4.47
C PHE A 115 -23.00 -17.62 -4.95
N ALA A 116 -22.11 -18.20 -4.15
CA ALA A 116 -20.69 -18.32 -4.46
C ALA A 116 -20.46 -19.55 -5.35
N THR A 117 -19.70 -19.41 -6.43
CA THR A 117 -19.55 -20.46 -7.44
C THR A 117 -18.38 -21.41 -7.19
N GLY A 118 -17.49 -21.09 -6.25
CA GLY A 118 -16.18 -21.73 -6.08
C GLY A 118 -15.16 -21.36 -7.17
N PHE A 119 -15.56 -20.60 -8.19
CA PHE A 119 -14.70 -20.23 -9.30
C PHE A 119 -14.00 -18.90 -9.06
N LYS A 120 -12.69 -18.83 -9.31
CA LYS A 120 -11.88 -17.62 -9.19
C LYS A 120 -11.45 -17.14 -10.58
N PRO A 121 -12.17 -16.19 -11.20
CA PRO A 121 -11.96 -15.81 -12.59
C PRO A 121 -10.72 -14.93 -12.81
N LEU A 122 -10.11 -14.43 -11.74
CA LEU A 122 -9.07 -13.41 -11.79
C LEU A 122 -7.70 -14.01 -12.07
N VAL A 123 -6.93 -13.33 -12.91
CA VAL A 123 -5.60 -13.76 -13.34
C VAL A 123 -4.56 -13.32 -12.30
N LYS A 124 -3.73 -14.29 -11.88
CA LYS A 124 -2.55 -14.03 -11.08
C LYS A 124 -1.36 -13.80 -12.00
N VAL A 125 -0.78 -12.61 -11.89
CA VAL A 125 0.44 -12.22 -12.61
C VAL A 125 1.52 -11.95 -11.58
N ASP A 126 2.57 -12.75 -11.63
CA ASP A 126 3.75 -12.58 -10.80
C ASP A 126 5.00 -12.48 -11.68
N VAL A 127 6.00 -11.81 -11.15
CA VAL A 127 7.24 -11.50 -11.85
C VAL A 127 8.33 -12.40 -11.30
N ALA A 128 8.89 -13.24 -12.16
CA ALA A 128 10.02 -14.08 -11.78
C ALA A 128 11.29 -13.25 -11.59
N GLY A 129 12.05 -13.54 -10.54
CA GLY A 129 13.35 -12.90 -10.27
C GLY A 129 13.28 -11.52 -9.63
N ALA A 130 12.11 -11.05 -9.20
CA ALA A 130 11.98 -9.76 -8.53
C ALA A 130 12.49 -9.80 -7.08
N GLY A 131 13.33 -8.81 -6.72
CA GLY A 131 13.96 -8.74 -5.39
C GLY A 131 13.02 -8.23 -4.30
N SER A 132 12.29 -7.13 -4.56
CA SER A 132 11.31 -6.58 -3.62
C SER A 132 10.03 -6.17 -4.34
N SER A 133 8.89 -6.34 -3.66
CA SER A 133 7.57 -5.96 -4.17
C SER A 133 6.76 -5.20 -3.13
N ALA A 134 5.93 -4.29 -3.59
CA ALA A 134 4.90 -3.64 -2.78
C ALA A 134 3.61 -3.53 -3.59
N GLU A 135 2.49 -3.42 -2.89
CA GLU A 135 1.18 -3.28 -3.52
C GLU A 135 0.32 -2.24 -2.80
N SER A 136 -0.60 -1.64 -3.56
CA SER A 136 -1.64 -0.76 -3.06
C SER A 136 -2.92 -1.05 -3.83
N THR A 137 -4.04 -1.15 -3.11
CA THR A 137 -5.36 -1.42 -3.68
C THR A 137 -6.30 -0.29 -3.31
N PHE A 138 -7.12 0.14 -4.26
CA PHE A 138 -8.08 1.21 -4.07
C PHE A 138 -9.33 0.99 -4.92
N THR A 139 -10.44 1.58 -4.50
CA THR A 139 -11.74 1.45 -5.16
C THR A 139 -12.16 2.80 -5.73
N GLU A 140 -12.39 2.88 -7.04
CA GLU A 140 -12.96 4.04 -7.72
C GLU A 140 -14.49 3.94 -7.66
N PHE A 141 -15.12 4.75 -6.80
CA PHE A 141 -16.58 4.67 -6.57
C PHE A 141 -17.40 5.21 -7.74
N LYS A 142 -16.95 6.28 -8.40
CA LYS A 142 -17.65 6.90 -9.53
C LYS A 142 -17.80 5.90 -10.70
N GLU A 143 -16.71 5.20 -11.01
CA GLU A 143 -16.66 4.23 -12.10
C GLU A 143 -17.13 2.83 -11.66
N GLY A 144 -17.08 2.51 -10.37
CA GLY A 144 -17.41 1.19 -9.83
C GLY A 144 -16.33 0.16 -10.16
N ARG A 145 -15.06 0.54 -9.96
CA ARG A 145 -13.89 -0.29 -10.30
C ARG A 145 -13.01 -0.49 -9.09
N VAL A 146 -12.36 -1.64 -9.00
CA VAL A 146 -11.29 -1.88 -8.04
C VAL A 146 -9.97 -1.93 -8.81
N ARG A 147 -8.97 -1.20 -8.32
CA ARG A 147 -7.62 -1.21 -8.88
C ARG A 147 -6.61 -1.69 -7.87
N ASN A 148 -5.66 -2.48 -8.36
CA ASN A 148 -4.50 -2.92 -7.60
C ASN A 148 -3.24 -2.52 -8.39
N ILE A 149 -2.34 -1.80 -7.74
CA ILE A 149 -1.01 -1.45 -8.26
C ILE A 149 -0.02 -2.30 -7.48
N LYS A 150 0.67 -3.21 -8.18
CA LYS A 150 1.76 -4.01 -7.62
C LYS A 150 3.04 -3.66 -8.35
N CYS A 151 4.02 -3.09 -7.65
CA CYS A 151 5.31 -2.74 -8.22
C CYS A 151 6.42 -3.61 -7.65
N TYR A 152 7.43 -3.83 -8.48
CA TYR A 152 8.62 -4.61 -8.22
C TYR A 152 9.85 -3.74 -8.53
N VAL A 153 10.90 -3.89 -7.74
CA VAL A 153 12.19 -3.26 -8.02
C VAL A 153 13.12 -4.29 -8.64
N MET A 154 13.59 -3.99 -9.84
CA MET A 154 14.45 -4.83 -10.68
C MET A 154 15.62 -3.99 -11.16
N ASP A 155 16.85 -4.33 -10.78
CA ASP A 155 18.07 -3.61 -11.19
C ASP A 155 18.05 -2.07 -10.93
N GLY A 156 17.28 -1.63 -9.94
CA GLY A 156 17.10 -0.21 -9.59
C GLY A 156 15.90 0.47 -10.27
N ASP A 157 15.28 -0.17 -11.24
CA ASP A 157 14.09 0.33 -11.95
C ASP A 157 12.78 -0.24 -11.38
N CYS A 158 11.70 0.55 -11.52
CA CYS A 158 10.36 0.20 -11.05
C CYS A 158 9.54 -0.46 -12.17
N MET A 159 9.28 -1.77 -12.07
CA MET A 159 8.30 -2.44 -12.92
C MET A 159 6.96 -2.54 -12.19
N CYS A 160 5.88 -2.03 -12.79
CA CYS A 160 4.56 -1.99 -12.14
C CYS A 160 3.50 -2.72 -12.96
N ILE A 161 2.65 -3.45 -12.26
CA ILE A 161 1.45 -4.11 -12.79
C ILE A 161 0.25 -3.39 -12.20
N VAL A 162 -0.59 -2.82 -13.07
CA VAL A 162 -1.84 -2.18 -12.69
C VAL A 162 -2.99 -3.08 -13.14
N ARG A 163 -3.71 -3.65 -12.20
CA ARG A 163 -4.93 -4.43 -12.45
C ARG A 163 -6.14 -3.57 -12.21
N THR A 164 -7.12 -3.62 -13.11
CA THR A 164 -8.41 -2.94 -12.97
C THR A 164 -9.51 -3.97 -13.16
N ARG A 165 -10.42 -4.06 -12.21
CA ARG A 165 -11.50 -5.04 -12.18
C ARG A 165 -12.83 -4.31 -12.12
N TYR A 166 -13.77 -4.67 -12.99
CA TYR A 166 -15.12 -4.12 -12.98
C TYR A 166 -16.14 -5.08 -13.60
N ALA A 167 -17.38 -5.05 -13.12
CA ALA A 167 -18.49 -5.72 -13.77
C ALA A 167 -19.10 -4.75 -14.78
N HIS A 168 -19.36 -5.20 -16.00
CA HIS A 168 -19.88 -4.33 -17.04
C HIS A 168 -21.33 -3.93 -16.69
N ARG A 169 -21.65 -2.63 -16.72
CA ARG A 169 -22.97 -2.11 -16.33
C ARG A 169 -24.10 -2.57 -17.28
N THR A 170 -23.85 -2.51 -18.60
CA THR A 170 -24.86 -2.87 -19.62
C THR A 170 -24.90 -4.37 -19.96
N ARG A 171 -23.75 -5.05 -19.98
CA ARG A 171 -23.64 -6.47 -20.31
C ARG A 171 -23.63 -7.29 -19.02
N LYS A 172 -24.80 -7.79 -18.62
CA LYS A 172 -25.02 -8.41 -17.30
C LYS A 172 -24.07 -9.56 -16.97
N GLU A 173 -23.70 -10.36 -17.95
CA GLU A 173 -22.86 -11.57 -17.79
C GLU A 173 -21.36 -11.30 -17.90
N LEU A 174 -20.94 -10.04 -18.06
CA LEU A 174 -19.55 -9.70 -18.36
C LEU A 174 -18.84 -9.11 -17.14
N LEU A 175 -17.85 -9.86 -16.65
CA LEU A 175 -16.81 -9.38 -15.75
C LEU A 175 -15.54 -9.08 -16.56
N VAL A 176 -14.90 -7.95 -16.28
CA VAL A 176 -13.69 -7.52 -16.98
C VAL A 176 -12.54 -7.34 -16.00
N GLU A 177 -11.39 -7.93 -16.32
CA GLU A 177 -10.11 -7.64 -15.69
C GLU A 177 -9.12 -7.11 -16.75
N GLU A 178 -8.69 -5.87 -16.58
CA GLU A 178 -7.61 -5.27 -17.37
C GLU A 178 -6.30 -5.37 -16.60
N VAL A 179 -5.26 -5.92 -17.24
CA VAL A 179 -3.90 -5.96 -16.68
C VAL A 179 -2.99 -5.10 -17.55
N LYS A 180 -2.44 -4.03 -16.97
CA LYS A 180 -1.47 -3.14 -17.62
C LYS A 180 -0.11 -3.32 -16.97
N VAL A 181 0.87 -3.74 -17.75
CA VAL A 181 2.25 -3.93 -17.29
C VAL A 181 3.09 -2.77 -17.82
N VAL A 182 3.73 -2.05 -16.91
CA VAL A 182 4.70 -0.99 -17.24
C VAL A 182 6.08 -1.52 -16.87
N ASN A 183 6.83 -1.92 -17.90
CA ASN A 183 8.18 -2.43 -17.74
C ASN A 183 9.18 -1.44 -18.35
N PRO A 184 9.91 -0.67 -17.54
CA PRO A 184 10.98 0.19 -18.03
C PRO A 184 12.26 -0.59 -18.36
N THR A 185 12.37 -1.86 -17.97
CA THR A 185 13.58 -2.67 -18.20
C THR A 185 13.61 -3.23 -19.63
N VAL A 186 14.83 -3.47 -20.12
CA VAL A 186 15.08 -4.02 -21.47
C VAL A 186 14.67 -5.50 -21.60
N ARG A 187 14.40 -6.19 -20.48
CA ARG A 187 14.12 -7.63 -20.44
C ARG A 187 12.65 -7.90 -20.14
N LEU A 188 12.04 -8.81 -20.92
CA LEU A 188 10.65 -9.24 -20.73
C LEU A 188 10.59 -10.44 -19.76
N PHE A 189 9.87 -10.30 -18.64
CA PHE A 189 9.78 -11.34 -17.60
C PHE A 189 8.35 -11.80 -17.28
N LEU A 190 7.42 -11.70 -18.23
CA LEU A 190 6.04 -12.09 -18.01
C LEU A 190 5.87 -13.61 -18.10
N THR A 191 5.63 -14.24 -16.94
CA THR A 191 5.16 -15.62 -16.85
C THR A 191 3.65 -15.62 -16.60
N HIS A 192 2.88 -16.09 -17.58
CA HIS A 192 1.44 -16.34 -17.41
C HIS A 192 1.22 -17.77 -16.90
N HIS A 193 0.66 -17.93 -15.70
CA HIS A 193 0.12 -19.21 -15.26
C HIS A 193 -1.33 -19.33 -15.74
N CYS A 194 -1.55 -20.00 -16.88
CA CYS A 194 -2.90 -20.38 -17.29
C CYS A 194 -3.48 -21.40 -16.31
N PHE A 195 -4.60 -21.07 -15.67
CA PHE A 195 -5.42 -22.03 -14.94
C PHE A 195 -5.90 -23.10 -15.92
N ARG A 196 -5.45 -24.35 -15.76
CA ARG A 196 -6.06 -25.50 -16.44
C ARG A 196 -7.37 -25.80 -15.70
N PRO A 197 -8.56 -25.65 -16.32
CA PRO A 197 -9.78 -26.14 -15.70
C PRO A 197 -9.63 -27.65 -15.52
N GLY A 198 -9.73 -28.11 -14.27
CA GLY A 198 -9.89 -29.52 -13.96
C GLY A 198 -11.10 -30.05 -14.72
N LYS A 199 -10.92 -31.15 -15.46
CA LYS A 199 -12.01 -31.84 -16.13
C LYS A 199 -13.04 -32.23 -15.05
N TYR A 200 -14.17 -31.55 -15.01
CA TYR A 200 -15.35 -32.05 -14.32
C TYR A 200 -15.82 -33.27 -15.11
N GLN A 201 -15.56 -34.48 -14.60
CA GLN A 201 -16.33 -35.64 -15.00
C GLN A 201 -17.70 -35.52 -14.34
N VAL A 202 -18.71 -35.34 -15.18
CA VAL A 202 -20.10 -35.58 -14.80
C VAL A 202 -20.27 -37.10 -14.76
N THR A 203 -20.49 -37.64 -13.57
CA THR A 203 -21.12 -38.96 -13.35
C THR A 203 -22.51 -38.72 -12.80
#